data_AF-A0A7V1NPE4-F1
#
_entry.id   AF-A0A7V1NPE4-F1
#
_cell.length_a   1.000
_cell.length_b   1.000
_cell.length_c   1.000
_cell.angle_alpha   90.00
_cell.angle_beta   90.00
_cell.angle_gamma   90.00
#
_symmetry.space_group_name_H-M   'P 1'
#
loop_
_entity.id
_entity.type
_entity.pdbx_description
1 polymer ?
#
loop_
_entity_poly.entity_id
_entity_poly.type
_entity_poly.pdbx_seq_one_letter_code
_entity_poly.pdbx_strand_id
1 'polypeptide(L)'
;AVIESVAENTGDGTGSVFFYFTIGLIFGLSEPFQMPFAVALGTAFAVIYKSVNLMDSLVGYRNKKYEKFGSFSARLDDALNYIPFRITAFFMLLSTLICSSCNIRYNIKEALKSWFKFRKNHPSPNGGQLESVIAGALQIKLGGINHYGGVESKRPVMGFENYGAASKDNIIDTIHIMELTSVLLVIFYTLLPAVAIFI
;
A
#
# COMPACT_ATOMS: atom_id res chain seq x y z
N ALA A 1 8.96 -10.88 6.34
CA ALA A 1 7.95 -10.35 7.30
C ALA A 1 8.04 -8.84 7.50
N VAL A 2 9.03 -8.27 8.22
CA VAL A 2 9.01 -6.84 8.60
C VAL A 2 8.98 -5.89 7.39
N ILE A 3 9.85 -6.12 6.39
CA ILE A 3 9.91 -5.29 5.18
C ILE A 3 8.59 -5.32 4.41
N GLU A 4 7.98 -6.50 4.29
CA GLU A 4 6.67 -6.68 3.64
C GLU A 4 5.60 -5.87 4.36
N SER A 5 5.57 -5.96 5.69
CA SER A 5 4.63 -5.19 6.51
C SER A 5 4.82 -3.68 6.39
N VAL A 6 6.06 -3.17 6.29
CA VAL A 6 6.31 -1.74 6.05
C VAL A 6 5.79 -1.32 4.66
N ALA A 7 6.05 -2.14 3.63
CA ALA A 7 5.59 -1.89 2.27
C ALA A 7 4.05 -1.87 2.19
N GLU A 8 3.39 -2.90 2.73
CA GLU A 8 1.93 -3.05 2.74
C GLU A 8 1.26 -1.92 3.53
N ASN A 9 1.81 -1.56 4.70
CA ASN A 9 1.28 -0.48 5.53
C ASN A 9 1.41 0.91 4.88
N THR A 10 2.27 1.08 3.86
CA THR A 10 2.28 2.31 3.05
C THR A 10 0.96 2.51 2.31
N GLY A 11 0.40 1.41 1.78
CA GLY A 11 -0.92 1.39 1.13
C GLY A 11 -2.05 1.58 2.14
N ASP A 12 -2.07 0.76 3.20
CA ASP A 12 -3.18 0.75 4.17
C ASP A 12 -3.21 1.95 5.12
N GLY A 13 -2.05 2.52 5.42
CA GLY A 13 -1.89 3.64 6.35
C GLY A 13 -2.03 4.99 5.67
N THR A 14 -1.44 5.14 4.48
CA THR A 14 -1.39 6.42 3.77
C THR A 14 -2.20 6.39 2.48
N GLY A 15 -1.87 5.49 1.55
CA GLY A 15 -2.44 5.46 0.21
C GLY A 15 -3.97 5.43 0.18
N SER A 16 -4.56 4.40 0.78
CA SER A 16 -6.01 4.20 0.79
C SER A 16 -6.74 5.18 1.71
N VAL A 17 -6.16 5.54 2.85
CA VAL A 17 -6.74 6.54 3.78
C VAL A 17 -6.91 7.88 3.07
N PHE A 18 -5.86 8.40 2.44
CA PHE A 18 -5.94 9.67 1.73
C PHE A 18 -6.76 9.57 0.45
N PHE A 19 -6.75 8.42 -0.25
CA PHE A 19 -7.63 8.20 -1.40
C PHE A 19 -9.11 8.37 -1.04
N TYR A 20 -9.57 7.69 0.01
CA TYR A 20 -10.97 7.78 0.44
C TYR A 20 -11.31 9.13 1.06
N PHE A 21 -10.36 9.73 1.79
CA PHE A 21 -10.50 11.11 2.26
C PHE A 21 -10.75 12.08 1.10
N THR A 22 -9.92 12.02 0.06
CA THR A 22 -10.01 12.87 -1.12
C THR A 22 -11.29 12.65 -1.91
N ILE A 23 -11.75 11.40 -2.05
CA ILE A 23 -13.06 11.12 -2.67
C ILE A 23 -14.18 11.80 -1.89
N GLY A 24 -14.24 11.61 -0.56
CA GLY A 24 -15.26 12.25 0.26
C GLY A 24 -15.19 13.78 0.22
N LEU A 25 -13.98 14.34 0.12
CA LEU A 25 -13.76 15.77 -0.03
C LEU A 25 -14.34 16.29 -1.36
N ILE A 26 -14.07 15.60 -2.48
CA ILE A 26 -14.62 15.96 -3.80
C ILE A 26 -16.16 15.92 -3.79
N PHE A 27 -16.76 14.87 -3.23
CA PHE A 27 -18.23 14.78 -3.09
C PHE A 27 -18.80 15.88 -2.20
N GLY A 28 -18.12 16.23 -1.12
CA GLY A 28 -18.59 17.28 -0.23
C GLY A 28 -18.46 18.69 -0.82
N LEU A 29 -17.54 18.88 -1.78
CA LEU A 29 -17.37 20.13 -2.53
C LEU A 29 -18.35 20.27 -3.69
N SER A 30 -18.93 19.17 -4.20
CA SER A 30 -19.94 19.23 -5.28
C SER A 30 -21.32 19.70 -4.80
N GLU A 31 -21.55 19.71 -3.49
CA GLU A 31 -22.77 20.20 -2.86
C GLU A 31 -22.61 21.68 -2.43
N PRO A 32 -23.68 22.47 -2.29
CA PRO A 32 -23.61 23.89 -1.92
C PRO A 32 -23.09 24.14 -0.47
N PHE A 33 -22.61 23.11 0.22
CA PHE A 33 -22.13 23.18 1.59
C PHE A 33 -20.67 23.62 1.67
N GLN A 34 -20.38 24.41 2.69
CA GLN A 34 -19.06 25.02 2.93
C GLN A 34 -17.99 23.96 3.27
N MET A 35 -16.71 24.34 3.14
CA MET A 35 -15.52 23.52 3.46
C MET A 35 -15.61 22.59 4.69
N PRO A 36 -16.22 22.98 5.84
CA PRO A 36 -16.35 22.08 6.97
C PRO A 36 -17.12 20.78 6.68
N PHE A 37 -18.13 20.84 5.82
CA PHE A 37 -18.91 19.66 5.43
C PHE A 37 -18.09 18.71 4.55
N ALA A 38 -17.32 19.26 3.60
CA ALA A 38 -16.44 18.46 2.75
C ALA A 38 -15.36 17.73 3.54
N VAL A 39 -14.76 18.41 4.52
CA VAL A 39 -13.80 17.76 5.43
C VAL A 39 -14.48 16.67 6.25
N ALA A 40 -15.68 16.91 6.79
CA ALA A 40 -16.41 15.90 7.55
C ALA A 40 -16.72 14.65 6.70
N LEU A 41 -17.13 14.83 5.44
CA LEU A 41 -17.42 13.72 4.53
C LEU A 41 -16.13 12.95 4.14
N GLY A 42 -15.05 13.67 3.85
CA GLY A 42 -13.72 13.07 3.63
C GLY A 42 -13.28 12.24 4.84
N THR A 43 -13.36 12.79 6.04
CA THR A 43 -13.03 12.06 7.28
C THR A 43 -13.91 10.84 7.45
N ALA A 44 -15.22 10.94 7.21
CA ALA A 44 -16.13 9.81 7.31
C ALA A 44 -15.73 8.66 6.37
N PHE A 45 -15.40 8.96 5.11
CA PHE A 45 -14.98 7.96 4.13
C PHE A 45 -13.66 7.28 4.53
N ALA A 46 -12.68 8.05 5.01
CA ALA A 46 -11.42 7.53 5.52
C ALA A 46 -11.61 6.60 6.74
N VAL A 47 -12.49 6.98 7.68
CA VAL A 47 -12.82 6.17 8.86
C VAL A 47 -13.56 4.89 8.48
N ILE A 48 -14.49 4.94 7.53
CA ILE A 48 -15.18 3.76 7.01
C ILE A 48 -14.18 2.78 6.41
N TYR A 49 -13.28 3.26 5.55
CA TYR A 49 -12.21 2.44 5.00
C TYR A 49 -11.36 1.81 6.11
N LYS A 50 -10.89 2.62 7.08
CA LYS A 50 -10.03 2.10 8.15
C LYS A 50 -10.73 1.09 9.05
N SER A 51 -12.05 1.23 9.21
CA SER A 51 -12.89 0.26 9.91
C SER A 51 -12.93 -1.08 9.17
N VAL A 52 -13.08 -1.08 7.84
CA VAL A 52 -13.04 -2.31 7.02
C VAL A 52 -11.67 -2.99 7.10
N ASN A 53 -10.59 -2.22 6.97
CA ASN A 53 -9.21 -2.72 7.07
C ASN A 53 -8.92 -3.34 8.44
N LEU A 54 -9.42 -2.71 9.51
CA LEU A 54 -9.33 -3.25 10.86
C LEU A 54 -10.15 -4.55 11.02
N MET A 55 -11.35 -4.62 10.45
CA MET A 55 -12.18 -5.81 10.49
C MET A 55 -11.50 -7.02 9.83
N ASP A 56 -10.80 -6.82 8.71
CA ASP A 56 -10.03 -7.89 8.07
C ASP A 56 -8.92 -8.42 9.00
N SER A 57 -8.20 -7.51 9.65
CA SER A 57 -7.13 -7.83 10.59
C SER A 57 -7.63 -8.55 11.86
N LEU A 58 -8.82 -8.22 12.38
CA LEU A 58 -9.37 -8.77 13.62
C LEU A 58 -10.17 -10.07 13.41
N VAL A 59 -10.97 -10.14 12.36
CA VAL A 59 -11.87 -11.27 12.09
C VAL A 59 -11.22 -12.30 11.15
N GLY A 60 -10.20 -11.90 10.40
CA GLY A 60 -9.41 -12.77 9.52
C GLY A 60 -8.54 -13.81 10.23
N TYR A 61 -8.34 -13.70 11.55
CA TYR A 61 -7.75 -14.79 12.33
C TYR A 61 -8.71 -15.98 12.35
N ARG A 62 -8.39 -16.98 11.52
CA ARG A 62 -9.12 -18.23 11.26
C ARG A 62 -9.51 -18.97 12.54
N ASN A 63 -10.62 -18.55 13.15
CA ASN A 63 -11.44 -19.42 13.98
C ASN A 63 -12.42 -20.15 13.05
N LYS A 64 -12.54 -21.48 13.18
CA LYS A 64 -13.50 -22.32 12.42
C LYS A 64 -14.95 -21.78 12.46
N LYS A 65 -15.27 -20.89 13.40
CA LYS A 65 -16.56 -20.22 13.57
C LYS A 65 -16.81 -19.02 12.63
N TYR A 66 -15.76 -18.38 12.10
CA TYR A 66 -15.86 -17.11 11.34
C TYR A 66 -15.34 -17.19 9.89
N GLU A 67 -15.07 -18.38 9.36
CA GLU A 67 -14.47 -18.58 8.03
C GLU A 67 -15.22 -17.85 6.89
N LYS A 68 -16.56 -17.85 6.92
CA LYS A 68 -17.38 -17.11 5.94
C LYS A 68 -17.29 -15.59 6.11
N PHE A 69 -17.30 -15.09 7.35
CA PHE A 69 -17.20 -13.66 7.66
C PHE A 69 -15.80 -13.11 7.36
N GLY A 70 -14.75 -13.87 7.68
CA GLY A 70 -13.37 -13.55 7.32
C GLY A 70 -13.20 -13.49 5.80
N SER A 71 -13.85 -14.38 5.04
CA SER A 71 -13.79 -14.34 3.57
C SER A 71 -14.46 -13.11 2.96
N PHE A 72 -15.55 -12.61 3.56
CA PHE A 72 -16.23 -11.41 3.07
C PHE A 72 -15.46 -10.15 3.43
N SER A 73 -14.97 -10.05 4.68
CA SER A 73 -14.16 -8.92 5.12
C SER A 73 -12.89 -8.76 4.28
N ALA A 74 -12.17 -9.87 4.05
CA ALA A 74 -10.97 -9.88 3.22
C ALA A 74 -11.25 -9.45 1.77
N ARG A 75 -12.36 -9.92 1.19
CA ARG A 75 -12.75 -9.54 -0.17
C ARG A 75 -13.15 -8.07 -0.28
N LEU A 76 -13.81 -7.53 0.75
CA LEU A 76 -14.19 -6.12 0.77
C LEU A 76 -12.96 -5.24 0.94
N ASP A 77 -12.04 -5.58 1.85
CA ASP A 77 -10.75 -4.89 1.97
C ASP A 77 -9.99 -4.93 0.64
N ASP A 78 -9.87 -6.12 0.03
CA ASP A 78 -9.20 -6.29 -1.26
C ASP A 78 -9.83 -5.42 -2.37
N ALA A 79 -11.16 -5.32 -2.39
CA ALA A 79 -11.87 -4.50 -3.36
C ALA A 79 -11.62 -3.00 -3.13
N LEU A 80 -11.70 -2.53 -1.89
CA LEU A 80 -11.45 -1.13 -1.54
C LEU A 80 -9.99 -0.73 -1.81
N ASN A 81 -9.06 -1.65 -1.55
CA ASN A 81 -7.64 -1.42 -1.73
C ASN A 81 -7.17 -1.54 -3.19
N TYR A 82 -8.00 -2.06 -4.11
CA TYR A 82 -7.59 -2.36 -5.48
C TYR A 82 -7.01 -1.17 -6.25
N ILE A 83 -7.74 -0.06 -6.29
CA ILE A 83 -7.30 1.18 -6.97
C ILE A 83 -6.20 1.89 -6.17
N PRO A 84 -6.37 2.23 -4.87
CA PRO A 84 -5.38 3.01 -4.14
C PRO A 84 -4.02 2.32 -4.03
N PHE A 85 -3.95 0.98 -3.96
CA PHE A 85 -2.65 0.29 -3.95
C PHE A 85 -1.88 0.42 -5.27
N ARG A 86 -2.58 0.53 -6.42
CA ARG A 86 -1.92 0.73 -7.71
C ARG A 86 -1.39 2.15 -7.85
N ILE A 87 -2.15 3.14 -7.35
CA ILE A 87 -1.69 4.52 -7.27
C ILE A 87 -0.47 4.59 -6.33
N THR A 88 -0.57 3.97 -5.16
CA THR A 88 0.53 3.89 -4.17
C THR A 88 1.77 3.23 -4.78
N ALA A 89 1.64 2.13 -5.51
CA ALA A 89 2.76 1.47 -6.18
C ALA A 89 3.43 2.37 -7.22
N PHE A 90 2.65 3.15 -7.97
CA PHE A 90 3.18 4.14 -8.90
C PHE A 90 3.98 5.23 -8.18
N PHE A 91 3.47 5.78 -7.08
CA PHE A 91 4.19 6.76 -6.27
C PHE A 91 5.41 6.17 -5.55
N MET A 92 5.38 4.89 -5.21
CA MET A 92 6.52 4.17 -4.64
C MET A 92 7.64 3.96 -5.66
N LEU A 93 7.28 3.71 -6.93
CA LEU A 93 8.23 3.72 -8.04
C LEU A 93 8.84 5.12 -8.24
N LEU A 94 8.02 6.18 -8.18
CA LEU A 94 8.52 7.55 -8.26
C LEU A 94 9.47 7.89 -7.10
N SER A 95 9.12 7.45 -5.89
CA SER A 95 9.99 7.62 -4.71
C SER A 95 11.30 6.87 -4.88
N THR A 96 11.26 5.65 -5.42
CA THR A 96 12.45 4.87 -5.74
C THR A 96 13.33 5.58 -6.77
N LEU A 97 12.75 6.23 -7.78
CA LEU A 97 13.49 7.03 -8.77
C LEU A 97 14.23 8.21 -8.12
N ILE A 98 13.55 8.93 -7.22
CA ILE A 98 14.14 10.06 -6.49
C ILE A 98 15.27 9.55 -5.58
N CYS A 99 15.01 8.52 -4.76
CA CYS A 99 16.01 7.92 -3.88
C CYS A 99 17.23 7.38 -4.66
N SER A 100 17.01 6.76 -5.82
CA SER A 100 18.07 6.24 -6.71
C SER A 100 18.99 7.34 -7.24
N SER A 101 18.47 8.56 -7.39
CA SER A 101 19.27 9.72 -7.83
C SER A 101 20.20 10.22 -6.73
N CYS A 102 19.83 10.01 -5.46
CA CYS A 102 20.62 10.41 -4.29
C CYS A 102 21.55 9.31 -3.76
N ASN A 103 21.22 8.04 -3.99
CA ASN A 103 21.95 6.91 -3.43
C ASN A 103 21.89 5.68 -4.36
N ILE A 104 23.06 5.16 -4.71
CA ILE A 104 23.26 3.99 -5.59
C ILE A 104 22.61 2.70 -5.05
N ARG A 105 22.27 2.63 -3.76
CA ARG A 105 21.60 1.46 -3.16
C ARG A 105 20.20 1.19 -3.75
N TYR A 106 19.55 2.19 -4.31
CA TYR A 106 18.19 2.06 -4.86
C TYR A 106 18.24 1.91 -6.39
N ASN A 107 17.48 0.95 -6.92
CA ASN A 107 17.46 0.67 -8.35
C ASN A 107 16.05 0.73 -8.95
N ILE A 108 15.75 1.84 -9.64
CA ILE A 108 14.44 2.04 -10.29
C ILE A 108 14.17 1.06 -11.44
N LYS A 109 15.19 0.67 -12.21
CA LYS A 109 15.01 -0.26 -13.33
C LYS A 109 14.57 -1.63 -12.82
N GLU A 110 15.21 -2.08 -11.76
CA GLU A 110 14.88 -3.33 -11.09
C GLU A 110 13.55 -3.24 -10.35
N ALA A 111 13.21 -2.12 -9.71
CA ALA A 111 11.90 -1.88 -9.12
C ALA A 111 10.76 -2.03 -10.15
N LEU A 112 10.88 -1.39 -11.32
CA LEU A 112 9.92 -1.53 -12.42
C LEU A 112 9.83 -2.97 -12.91
N LYS A 113 10.97 -3.60 -13.21
CA LYS A 113 11.02 -4.98 -13.71
C LYS A 113 10.39 -5.97 -12.73
N SER A 114 10.70 -5.81 -11.44
CA SER A 114 10.14 -6.61 -10.36
C SER A 114 8.64 -6.39 -10.22
N TRP A 115 8.17 -5.13 -10.22
CA TRP A 115 6.74 -4.83 -10.16
C TRP A 115 5.95 -5.46 -11.30
N PHE A 116 6.41 -5.34 -12.54
CA PHE A 116 5.74 -5.97 -13.68
C PHE A 116 5.71 -7.50 -13.57
N LYS A 117 6.79 -8.11 -13.08
CA LYS A 117 6.92 -9.57 -13.00
C LYS A 117 6.16 -10.18 -11.82
N PHE A 118 6.19 -9.52 -10.66
CA PHE A 118 5.84 -10.13 -9.38
C PHE A 118 4.64 -9.46 -8.68
N ARG A 119 4.04 -8.38 -9.20
CA ARG A 119 2.89 -7.72 -8.54
C ARG A 119 1.66 -8.60 -8.29
N LYS A 120 1.58 -9.76 -8.93
CA LYS A 120 0.50 -10.75 -8.75
C LYS A 120 0.91 -11.93 -7.86
N ASN A 121 2.14 -11.96 -7.36
CA ASN A 121 2.69 -13.06 -6.56
C ASN A 121 2.34 -12.88 -5.06
N HIS A 122 1.07 -12.63 -4.77
CA HIS A 122 0.59 -12.44 -3.40
C HIS A 122 -0.84 -13.01 -3.27
N PRO A 123 -1.25 -13.55 -2.11
CA PRO A 123 -2.61 -14.06 -1.93
C PRO A 123 -3.70 -13.00 -2.15
N SER A 124 -3.45 -11.78 -1.69
CA SER A 124 -4.26 -10.60 -2.01
C SER A 124 -3.80 -9.97 -3.34
N PRO A 125 -4.72 -9.47 -4.19
CA PRO A 125 -4.41 -8.72 -5.41
C PRO A 125 -3.66 -7.39 -5.17
N ASN A 126 -3.52 -6.98 -3.90
CA ASN A 126 -3.00 -5.68 -3.50
C ASN A 126 -1.60 -5.76 -2.90
N GLY A 127 -1.35 -6.62 -1.92
CA GLY A 127 -0.05 -6.67 -1.19
C GLY A 127 1.16 -6.78 -2.13
N GLY A 128 1.05 -7.62 -3.17
CA GLY A 128 2.11 -7.79 -4.17
C GLY A 128 2.46 -6.51 -4.94
N GLN A 129 1.56 -5.52 -5.04
CA GLN A 129 1.82 -4.25 -5.74
C GLN A 129 2.96 -3.47 -5.10
N LEU A 130 3.03 -3.42 -3.77
CA LEU A 130 4.04 -2.64 -3.04
C LEU A 130 5.26 -3.48 -2.72
N GLU A 131 5.06 -4.72 -2.27
CA GLU A 131 6.15 -5.64 -1.94
C GLU A 131 7.08 -5.88 -3.14
N SER A 132 6.52 -6.07 -4.35
CA SER A 132 7.34 -6.28 -5.55
C SER A 132 8.15 -5.04 -5.97
N VAL A 133 7.67 -3.83 -5.69
CA VAL A 133 8.42 -2.59 -5.93
C VAL A 133 9.64 -2.56 -5.01
N ILE A 134 9.45 -2.80 -3.71
CA ILE A 134 10.54 -2.81 -2.72
C ILE A 134 11.56 -3.92 -3.02
N ALA A 135 11.09 -5.13 -3.36
CA ALA A 135 11.95 -6.25 -3.75
C ALA A 135 12.91 -5.87 -4.90
N GLY A 136 12.40 -5.17 -5.92
CA GLY A 136 13.22 -4.71 -7.04
C GLY A 136 14.09 -3.50 -6.70
N ALA A 137 13.53 -2.53 -5.96
CA ALA A 137 14.23 -1.31 -5.56
C ALA A 137 15.50 -1.61 -4.77
N LEU A 138 15.43 -2.59 -3.86
CA LEU A 138 16.54 -3.01 -3.00
C LEU A 138 17.25 -4.28 -3.51
N GLN A 139 16.80 -4.84 -4.63
CA GLN A 139 17.32 -6.09 -5.22
C GLN A 139 17.38 -7.25 -4.21
N ILE A 140 16.31 -7.41 -3.42
CA ILE A 140 16.15 -8.45 -2.41
C ILE A 140 14.97 -9.36 -2.72
N LYS A 141 15.00 -10.59 -2.20
CA LYS A 141 13.87 -11.52 -2.26
C LYS A 141 12.93 -11.30 -1.07
N LEU A 142 11.65 -11.13 -1.36
CA LEU A 142 10.55 -11.12 -0.39
C LEU A 142 9.63 -12.34 -0.60
N GLY A 143 8.74 -12.61 0.34
CA GLY A 143 7.91 -13.81 0.37
C GLY A 143 8.66 -15.05 0.87
N GLY A 144 8.29 -16.23 0.38
CA GLY A 144 8.84 -17.49 0.85
C GLY A 144 8.23 -17.93 2.18
N ILE A 145 9.03 -18.55 3.04
CA ILE A 145 8.58 -19.01 4.37
C ILE A 145 8.73 -17.83 5.35
N ASN A 146 7.61 -17.21 5.69
CA ASN A 146 7.52 -16.19 6.72
C ASN A 146 6.89 -16.79 7.99
N HIS A 147 7.18 -16.20 9.15
CA HIS A 147 6.55 -16.59 10.41
C HIS A 147 5.70 -15.43 10.93
N TYR A 148 4.39 -15.66 11.11
CA TYR A 148 3.47 -14.68 11.70
C TYR A 148 2.88 -15.28 12.98
N GLY A 149 3.11 -14.63 14.12
CA GLY A 149 2.61 -15.12 15.42
C GLY A 149 3.06 -16.54 15.77
N GLY A 150 4.22 -16.99 15.26
CA GLY A 150 4.75 -18.35 15.45
C GLY A 150 4.25 -19.39 14.44
N VAL A 151 3.37 -19.02 13.51
CA VAL A 151 2.85 -19.91 12.46
C VAL A 151 3.57 -19.65 11.14
N GLU A 152 4.00 -20.72 10.47
CA GLU A 152 4.57 -20.64 9.12
C GLU A 152 3.51 -20.19 8.09
N SER A 153 3.84 -19.16 7.33
CA SER A 153 3.09 -18.66 6.20
C SER A 153 3.95 -18.75 4.95
N LYS A 154 3.58 -19.65 4.04
CA LYS A 154 4.28 -19.84 2.77
C LYS A 154 3.67 -18.93 1.71
N ARG A 155 4.38 -17.85 1.37
CA ARG A 155 4.01 -16.91 0.30
C ARG A 155 4.84 -17.17 -0.96
N PRO A 156 4.31 -16.87 -2.16
CA PRO A 156 5.13 -16.86 -3.37
C PRO A 156 6.33 -15.93 -3.22
N VAL A 157 7.48 -16.30 -3.76
CA VAL A 157 8.68 -15.46 -3.70
C VAL A 157 8.57 -14.34 -4.74
N MET A 158 8.96 -13.13 -4.34
CA MET A 158 9.08 -11.95 -5.18
C MET A 158 10.54 -11.51 -5.25
N GLY A 159 11.10 -11.46 -6.45
CA GLY A 159 12.50 -11.15 -6.70
C GLY A 159 13.14 -12.13 -7.68
N PHE A 160 14.11 -11.66 -8.47
CA PHE A 160 14.84 -12.49 -9.43
C PHE A 160 15.91 -13.35 -8.73
N GLU A 161 16.42 -14.36 -9.41
CA GLU A 161 17.40 -15.30 -8.82
C GLU A 161 18.67 -14.61 -8.33
N ASN A 162 19.11 -13.58 -9.03
CA ASN A 162 20.29 -12.76 -8.70
C ASN A 162 20.05 -11.76 -7.56
N TYR A 163 18.83 -11.65 -7.02
CA TYR A 163 18.54 -10.81 -5.86
C TYR A 163 19.06 -11.45 -4.57
N GLY A 164 19.52 -10.60 -3.66
CA GLY A 164 20.03 -11.01 -2.35
C GLY A 164 18.93 -11.42 -1.37
N ALA A 165 19.35 -11.91 -0.20
CA ALA A 165 18.45 -12.12 0.92
C ALA A 165 18.13 -10.77 1.59
N ALA A 166 16.90 -10.63 2.08
CA ALA A 166 16.51 -9.48 2.90
C ALA A 166 17.35 -9.43 4.19
N SER A 167 17.82 -8.23 4.54
CA SER A 167 18.61 -7.96 5.74
C SER A 167 17.96 -6.86 6.61
N LYS A 168 18.49 -6.65 7.83
CA LYS A 168 17.98 -5.60 8.73
C LYS A 168 18.16 -4.20 8.16
N ASP A 169 19.26 -3.94 7.45
CA ASP A 169 19.54 -2.64 6.84
C ASP A 169 18.46 -2.25 5.83
N ASN A 170 17.90 -3.25 5.13
CA ASN A 170 16.83 -3.02 4.17
C ASN A 170 15.52 -2.55 4.81
N ILE A 171 15.32 -2.72 6.13
CA ILE A 171 14.15 -2.17 6.84
C ILE A 171 14.22 -0.65 6.80
N ILE A 172 15.38 -0.07 7.10
CA ILE A 172 15.59 1.38 7.08
C ILE A 172 15.46 1.92 5.66
N ASP A 173 16.05 1.24 4.68
CA ASP A 173 15.91 1.63 3.27
C ASP A 173 14.44 1.59 2.81
N THR A 174 13.66 0.61 3.27
CA THR A 174 12.21 0.52 2.97
C THR A 174 11.44 1.66 3.63
N ILE A 175 11.78 2.04 4.86
CA ILE A 175 11.17 3.18 5.56
C ILE A 175 11.42 4.48 4.80
N HIS A 176 12.63 4.74 4.33
CA HIS A 176 12.91 5.94 3.54
C HIS A 176 12.06 6.04 2.28
N ILE A 177 11.90 4.92 1.54
CA ILE A 177 11.02 4.86 0.37
C ILE A 177 9.56 5.11 0.79
N MET A 178 9.09 4.48 1.87
CA MET A 178 7.74 4.67 2.41
C MET A 178 7.47 6.11 2.80
N GLU A 179 8.38 6.77 3.52
CA GLU A 179 8.24 8.15 3.99
C GLU A 179 8.09 9.11 2.79
N LEU A 180 8.99 8.99 1.81
CA LEU A 180 8.90 9.80 0.60
C LEU A 180 7.61 9.50 -0.19
N THR A 181 7.24 8.22 -0.31
CA THR A 181 5.99 7.82 -0.96
C THR A 181 4.79 8.45 -0.27
N SER A 182 4.78 8.46 1.07
CA SER A 182 3.72 9.03 1.86
C SER A 182 3.63 10.55 1.67
N VAL A 183 4.76 11.26 1.69
CA VAL A 183 4.80 12.70 1.41
C VAL A 183 4.24 13.01 0.02
N LEU A 184 4.68 12.28 -1.01
CA LEU A 184 4.21 12.51 -2.37
C LEU A 184 2.71 12.21 -2.52
N LEU A 185 2.20 11.16 -1.88
CA LEU A 185 0.78 10.82 -1.88
C LEU A 185 -0.05 11.88 -1.17
N VAL A 186 0.39 12.37 -0.01
CA VAL A 186 -0.30 13.43 0.72
C VAL A 186 -0.38 14.69 -0.14
N ILE A 187 0.73 15.11 -0.76
CA ILE A 187 0.74 16.25 -1.68
C ILE A 187 -0.22 16.02 -2.86
N PHE A 188 -0.15 14.85 -3.50
CA PHE A 188 -1.02 14.52 -4.62
C PHE A 188 -2.51 14.57 -4.24
N TYR A 189 -2.89 13.89 -3.16
CA TYR A 189 -4.29 13.77 -2.74
C TYR A 189 -4.86 15.07 -2.16
N THR A 190 -4.03 15.96 -1.63
CA THR A 190 -4.45 17.29 -1.16
C THR A 190 -4.64 18.28 -2.31
N LEU A 191 -3.82 18.18 -3.36
CA LEU A 191 -3.93 19.06 -4.53
C LEU A 191 -5.02 18.60 -5.52
N LEU A 192 -5.35 17.30 -5.54
CA LEU A 192 -6.32 16.74 -6.48
C LEU A 192 -7.71 17.41 -6.42
N PRO A 193 -8.33 17.66 -5.24
CA PRO A 193 -9.60 18.37 -5.15
C PRO A 193 -9.54 19.80 -5.69
N ALA A 194 -8.43 20.51 -5.51
CA ALA A 194 -8.30 21.87 -6.00
C ALA A 194 -8.47 21.91 -7.52
N VAL A 195 -7.85 20.97 -8.25
CA VAL A 195 -8.01 20.84 -9.71
C VAL A 195 -9.46 20.49 -10.08
N ALA A 196 -10.12 19.64 -9.29
CA ALA A 196 -11.50 19.22 -9.54
C ALA A 196 -12.55 20.34 -9.35
N ILE A 197 -12.26 21.37 -8.54
CA ILE A 197 -13.12 22.54 -8.36
C ILE A 197 -13.05 23.49 -9.56
N PHE A 198 -11.93 23.52 -10.28
CA PHE A 198 -11.69 24.43 -11.40
C PHE A 198 -12.07 23.87 -12.78
N ILE A 199 -12.62 22.66 -12.86
CA ILE A 199 -13.12 22.00 -14.08
C ILE A 199 -14.64 21.92 -13.99
#